data_AF-A0A1S4FVD1-F1
#
_entry.id   AF-A0A1S4FVD1-F1
#
_cell.length_a   1.000
_cell.length_b   1.000
_cell.length_c   1.000
_cell.angle_alpha   90.00
_cell.angle_beta   90.00
_cell.angle_gamma   90.00
#
_symmetry.space_group_name_H-M   'P 1'
#
loop_
_entity.id
_entity.type
_entity.pdbx_description
1 polymer ?
#
loop_
_entity_poly.entity_id
_entity_poly.type
_entity_poly.pdbx_seq_one_letter_code
_entity_poly.pdbx_strand_id
1 'polypeptide(L)'
;MLNKFIAVLLMVTFFREVTALECYECFGVNECNNEQKDHTVQCDDATAQAVFGQISSLFYPTLQDSLVRNGKFQCSSFRFTRQGEVNASILIRGCMFETREELCRIQASPANFGVLNCHACRSNRCNGSAAFGWNVLLVMASLVASIWMAK
;
A
#
# COMPACT_ATOMS: atom_id res chain seq x y z
N MET A 1 0.75 58.85 -11.18
CA MET A 1 0.31 57.93 -10.11
C MET A 1 0.09 56.52 -10.67
N LEU A 2 1.13 55.86 -11.19
CA LEU A 2 1.00 54.54 -11.83
C LEU A 2 2.11 53.57 -11.38
N ASN A 3 2.76 53.82 -10.24
CA ASN A 3 3.91 53.03 -9.77
C ASN A 3 3.66 52.33 -8.41
N LYS A 4 2.43 52.29 -7.90
CA LYS A 4 2.12 51.66 -6.61
C LYS A 4 1.34 50.34 -6.69
N PHE A 5 0.94 49.91 -7.90
CA PHE A 5 0.09 48.71 -8.05
C PHE A 5 0.84 47.43 -8.45
N ILE A 6 2.11 47.50 -8.81
CA ILE A 6 2.87 46.33 -9.28
C ILE A 6 3.43 45.50 -8.11
N ALA A 7 3.55 46.08 -6.91
CA ALA A 7 4.15 45.42 -5.75
C ALA A 7 3.20 44.46 -4.99
N VAL A 8 1.90 44.46 -5.29
CA VAL A 8 0.92 43.63 -4.57
C VAL A 8 0.63 42.30 -5.29
N LEU A 9 1.06 42.14 -6.55
CA LEU A 9 0.70 40.97 -7.36
C LEU A 9 1.71 39.79 -7.30
N LEU A 10 2.76 39.87 -6.48
CA LEU A 10 3.84 38.87 -6.37
C LEU A 10 3.90 38.18 -4.98
N MET A 11 2.74 38.00 -4.33
CA MET A 11 2.61 37.15 -3.13
C MET A 11 1.43 36.17 -3.26
N VAL A 12 1.23 35.60 -4.45
CA VAL A 12 0.56 34.29 -4.53
C VAL A 12 1.64 33.25 -4.29
N THR A 13 2.03 33.12 -3.02
CA THR A 13 2.77 31.95 -2.55
C THR A 13 1.92 30.73 -2.87
N PHE A 14 2.30 30.01 -3.91
CA PHE A 14 1.86 28.64 -4.13
C PHE A 14 2.34 27.82 -2.92
N PHE A 15 1.53 27.77 -1.87
CA PHE A 15 1.59 26.70 -0.90
C PHE A 15 1.20 25.45 -1.67
N ARG A 16 2.21 24.72 -2.20
CA ARG A 16 2.02 23.33 -2.54
C ARG A 16 1.73 22.65 -1.22
N GLU A 17 0.44 22.48 -0.89
CA GLU A 17 0.06 21.51 0.13
C GLU A 17 0.66 20.18 -0.33
N VAL A 18 1.73 19.76 0.35
CA VAL A 18 2.23 18.40 0.22
C VAL A 18 1.14 17.57 0.89
N THR A 19 0.17 17.13 0.10
CA THR A 19 -0.85 16.22 0.59
C THR A 19 -0.12 14.98 1.07
N ALA A 20 -0.25 14.69 2.37
CA ALA A 20 0.31 13.46 2.92
C ALA A 20 -0.36 12.27 2.22
N LEU A 21 0.41 11.20 2.03
CA LEU A 21 -0.04 10.01 1.32
C LEU A 21 -1.27 9.44 2.03
N GLU A 22 -2.32 9.11 1.29
CA GLU A 22 -3.54 8.54 1.86
C GLU A 22 -3.69 7.07 1.43
N CYS A 23 -4.01 6.17 2.34
CA CYS A 23 -4.14 4.73 2.06
C CYS A 23 -5.42 4.15 2.66
N TYR A 24 -5.89 3.02 2.12
CA TYR A 24 -6.93 2.23 2.80
C TYR A 24 -6.34 1.55 4.03
N GLU A 25 -7.08 1.52 5.14
CA GLU A 25 -6.69 0.87 6.39
C GLU A 25 -7.76 -0.10 6.89
N CYS A 26 -7.33 -1.31 7.22
CA CYS A 26 -8.16 -2.31 7.86
C CYS A 26 -7.27 -3.42 8.44
N PHE A 27 -7.71 -4.03 9.54
CA PHE A 27 -7.01 -5.11 10.23
C PHE A 27 -7.96 -6.27 10.47
N GLY A 28 -7.75 -7.37 9.76
CA GLY A 28 -8.59 -8.56 9.85
C GLY A 28 -9.48 -8.76 8.62
N VAL A 29 -9.90 -10.01 8.41
CA VAL A 29 -10.61 -10.42 7.20
C VAL A 29 -12.01 -9.80 7.14
N ASN A 30 -12.70 -9.67 8.28
CA ASN A 30 -14.07 -9.16 8.32
C ASN A 30 -14.10 -7.65 8.09
N GLU A 31 -13.20 -6.94 8.78
CA GLU A 31 -13.00 -5.50 8.71
C GLU A 31 -12.64 -5.11 7.29
N CYS A 32 -11.70 -5.82 6.67
CA CYS A 32 -11.24 -5.51 5.32
C CYS A 32 -12.22 -5.89 4.20
N ASN A 33 -13.16 -6.82 4.42
CA ASN A 33 -14.15 -7.21 3.41
C ASN A 33 -15.46 -6.43 3.54
N ASN A 34 -15.78 -5.95 4.74
CA ASN A 34 -17.07 -5.35 5.06
C ASN A 34 -16.88 -3.94 5.65
N GLU A 35 -16.71 -3.85 6.96
CA GLU A 35 -16.93 -2.64 7.77
C GLU A 35 -15.95 -1.51 7.45
N GLN A 36 -14.71 -1.85 7.11
CA GLN A 36 -13.60 -0.92 6.91
C GLN A 36 -12.97 -1.06 5.52
N LYS A 37 -13.63 -1.73 4.57
CA LYS A 37 -13.04 -1.99 3.24
C LYS A 37 -12.64 -0.70 2.49
N ASP A 38 -13.38 0.38 2.75
CA ASP A 38 -13.22 1.70 2.13
C ASP A 38 -12.70 2.75 3.14
N HIS A 39 -12.35 2.33 4.37
CA HIS A 39 -11.80 3.24 5.37
C HIS A 39 -10.40 3.69 4.95
N THR A 40 -10.13 4.99 5.05
CA THR A 40 -8.88 5.60 4.61
C THR A 40 -8.25 6.43 5.71
N VAL A 41 -6.93 6.42 5.75
CA VAL A 41 -6.11 7.17 6.70
C VAL A 41 -5.02 7.97 5.98
N GLN A 42 -4.64 9.09 6.58
CA GLN A 42 -3.45 9.85 6.20
C GLN A 42 -2.23 9.16 6.80
N CYS A 43 -1.19 8.94 5.99
CA CYS A 43 0.01 8.28 6.46
C CYS A 43 0.87 9.20 7.31
N ASP A 44 1.14 8.70 8.51
CA ASP A 44 2.02 9.28 9.50
C ASP A 44 2.74 8.16 10.27
N ASP A 45 3.57 8.54 11.23
CA ASP A 45 4.31 7.57 12.04
C ASP A 45 3.39 6.65 12.85
N ALA A 46 2.23 7.14 13.31
CA ALA A 46 1.33 6.37 14.16
C ALA A 46 0.62 5.26 13.37
N THR A 47 0.04 5.61 12.22
CA THR A 47 -0.62 4.68 11.30
C THR A 47 0.39 3.67 10.72
N ALA A 48 1.58 4.13 10.35
CA ALA A 48 2.64 3.24 9.86
C ALA A 48 3.17 2.29 10.96
N GLN A 49 3.26 2.75 12.20
CA GLN A 49 3.69 1.93 13.33
C GLN A 49 2.68 0.83 13.66
N ALA A 50 1.37 1.09 13.51
CA ALA A 50 0.32 0.09 13.74
C ALA A 50 0.47 -1.09 12.77
N VAL A 51 0.65 -0.82 11.47
CA VAL A 51 0.90 -1.86 10.47
C VAL A 51 2.23 -2.56 10.72
N PHE A 52 3.31 -1.82 10.99
CA PHE A 52 4.63 -2.39 11.28
C PHE A 52 4.57 -3.40 12.43
N GLY A 53 3.91 -3.06 13.55
CA GLY A 53 3.80 -3.94 14.72
C GLY A 53 3.10 -5.26 14.41
N GLN A 54 2.04 -5.21 13.60
CA GLN A 54 1.31 -6.40 13.13
C GLN A 54 2.18 -7.26 12.21
N ILE A 55 2.72 -6.69 11.13
CA ILE A 55 3.38 -7.50 10.09
C ILE A 55 4.78 -7.98 10.48
N SER A 56 5.50 -7.23 11.32
CA SER A 56 6.83 -7.65 11.79
C SER A 56 6.77 -8.92 12.62
N SER A 57 5.75 -9.02 13.48
CA SER A 57 5.53 -10.20 14.31
C SER A 57 4.95 -11.39 13.53
N LEU A 58 4.09 -11.13 12.55
CA LEU A 58 3.41 -12.20 11.80
C LEU A 58 4.25 -12.76 10.65
N PHE A 59 4.97 -11.90 9.92
CA PHE A 59 5.50 -12.23 8.60
C PHE A 59 6.95 -11.81 8.37
N TYR A 60 7.43 -10.71 8.96
CA TYR A 60 8.74 -10.13 8.64
C TYR A 60 9.60 -9.88 9.88
N PRO A 61 10.29 -10.90 10.43
CA PRO A 61 11.06 -10.75 11.67
C PRO A 61 12.23 -9.77 11.54
N THR A 62 12.78 -9.58 10.33
CA THR A 62 13.92 -8.68 10.05
C THR A 62 13.49 -7.33 9.47
N LEU A 63 12.19 -7.01 9.50
CA LEU A 63 11.66 -5.80 8.88
C LEU A 63 12.30 -4.51 9.42
N GLN A 64 12.61 -4.50 10.72
CA GLN A 64 13.19 -3.35 11.40
C GLN A 64 14.51 -2.89 10.77
N ASP A 65 15.32 -3.83 10.27
CA ASP A 65 16.62 -3.56 9.66
C ASP A 65 16.51 -2.91 8.27
N SER A 66 15.33 -3.05 7.65
CA SER A 66 15.03 -2.55 6.31
C SER A 66 14.37 -1.18 6.30
N LEU A 67 13.94 -0.63 7.44
CA LEU A 67 13.21 0.64 7.49
C LEU A 67 14.11 1.83 7.14
N VAL A 68 13.54 2.78 6.40
CA VAL A 68 14.14 4.09 6.12
C VAL A 68 13.39 5.14 6.95
N ARG A 69 14.05 5.68 7.98
CA ARG A 69 13.50 6.75 8.83
C ARG A 69 13.67 8.12 8.16
N ASN A 70 13.03 8.32 7.01
CA ASN A 70 13.10 9.56 6.23
C ASN A 70 11.77 10.35 6.19
N GLY A 71 10.78 9.95 6.99
CA GLY A 71 9.45 10.55 7.00
C GLY A 71 8.63 10.26 5.74
N LYS A 72 9.02 9.27 4.92
CA LYS A 72 8.25 8.82 3.76
C LYS A 72 7.52 7.52 4.05
N PHE A 73 6.35 7.40 3.44
CA PHE A 73 5.44 6.29 3.63
C PHE A 73 5.06 5.67 2.29
N GLN A 74 4.50 4.47 2.34
CA GLN A 74 3.95 3.72 1.23
C GLN A 74 2.66 3.03 1.67
N CYS A 75 1.69 2.89 0.77
CA CYS A 75 0.53 2.05 1.03
C CYS A 75 0.91 0.59 0.89
N SER A 76 0.36 -0.26 1.76
CA SER A 76 0.63 -1.69 1.78
C SER A 76 -0.64 -2.52 1.93
N SER A 77 -0.60 -3.75 1.41
CA SER A 77 -1.66 -4.74 1.52
C SER A 77 -1.05 -6.12 1.66
N PHE A 78 -1.48 -6.85 2.69
CA PHE A 78 -1.02 -8.18 3.03
C PHE A 78 -2.21 -9.13 3.08
N ARG A 79 -2.11 -10.22 2.33
CA ARG A 79 -3.11 -11.28 2.30
C ARG A 79 -2.42 -12.61 2.55
N PHE A 80 -2.67 -13.20 3.71
CA PHE A 80 -2.17 -14.52 4.05
C PHE A 80 -3.28 -15.55 3.99
N THR A 81 -3.00 -16.69 3.34
CA THR A 81 -3.90 -17.84 3.23
C THR A 81 -3.17 -19.06 3.76
N ARG A 82 -3.69 -19.66 4.82
CA ARG A 82 -3.14 -20.92 5.35
C ARG A 82 -3.32 -22.05 4.34
N GLN A 83 -2.41 -23.02 4.36
CA GLN A 83 -2.52 -24.20 3.51
C GLN A 83 -3.84 -24.95 3.80
N GLY A 84 -4.56 -25.31 2.74
CA GLY A 84 -5.86 -25.99 2.83
C GLY A 84 -7.06 -25.05 3.00
N GLU A 85 -6.84 -23.75 3.21
CA GLU A 85 -7.91 -22.75 3.21
C GLU A 85 -8.08 -22.12 1.82
N VAL A 86 -9.34 -21.88 1.42
CA VAL A 86 -9.66 -21.18 0.16
C VAL A 86 -9.66 -19.67 0.34
N ASN A 87 -10.06 -19.21 1.53
CA ASN A 87 -10.18 -17.81 1.87
C ASN A 87 -8.96 -17.33 2.67
N ALA A 88 -8.68 -16.02 2.60
CA ALA A 88 -7.62 -15.44 3.39
C ALA A 88 -7.92 -15.61 4.88
N SER A 89 -6.92 -16.06 5.64
CA SER A 89 -6.98 -16.18 7.10
C SER A 89 -6.61 -14.85 7.77
N ILE A 90 -5.78 -14.03 7.10
CA ILE A 90 -5.37 -12.71 7.56
C ILE A 90 -5.41 -11.75 6.36
N LEU A 91 -6.01 -10.58 6.58
CA LEU A 91 -5.94 -9.44 5.66
C LEU A 91 -5.53 -8.20 6.46
N ILE A 92 -4.54 -7.46 5.98
CA ILE A 92 -4.10 -6.20 6.58
C ILE A 92 -3.85 -5.20 5.46
N ARG A 93 -4.37 -3.99 5.60
CA ARG A 93 -4.07 -2.85 4.72
C ARG A 93 -3.71 -1.65 5.58
N GLY A 94 -2.80 -0.81 5.09
CA GLY A 94 -2.52 0.46 5.73
C GLY A 94 -1.24 1.10 5.24
N CYS A 95 -0.85 2.16 5.94
CA CYS A 95 0.40 2.85 5.73
C CYS A 95 1.58 2.03 6.25
N MET A 96 2.70 2.12 5.57
CA MET A 96 3.95 1.49 5.98
C MET A 96 5.10 2.48 5.78
N PHE A 97 6.11 2.43 6.65
CA PHE A 97 7.35 3.16 6.42
C PHE A 97 7.99 2.72 5.09
N GLU A 98 8.67 3.64 4.44
CA GLU A 98 9.54 3.29 3.32
C GLU A 98 10.64 2.32 3.80
N THR A 99 10.98 1.37 2.95
CA THR A 99 12.02 0.36 3.19
C THR A 99 13.16 0.55 2.19
N ARG A 100 14.38 0.15 2.56
CA ARG A 100 15.57 0.24 1.70
C ARG A 100 15.40 -0.58 0.43
N GLU A 101 14.88 -1.79 0.61
CA GLU A 101 14.40 -2.66 -0.46
C GLU A 101 12.89 -2.51 -0.62
N GLU A 102 12.31 -2.93 -1.74
CA GLU A 102 10.85 -2.96 -1.88
C GLU A 102 10.24 -3.85 -0.78
N LEU A 103 9.25 -3.35 -0.03
CA LEU A 103 8.65 -4.03 1.13
C LEU A 103 8.29 -5.49 0.87
N CYS A 104 7.72 -5.76 -0.31
CA CYS A 104 7.27 -7.10 -0.69
C CYS A 104 8.38 -8.01 -1.25
N ARG A 105 9.62 -7.51 -1.39
CA ARG A 105 10.81 -8.31 -1.72
C ARG A 105 11.59 -8.75 -0.49
N ILE A 106 11.36 -8.10 0.65
CA ILE A 106 11.97 -8.50 1.92
C ILE A 106 11.55 -9.95 2.20
N GLN A 107 12.47 -10.75 2.71
CA GLN A 107 12.20 -12.16 2.97
C GLN A 107 11.14 -12.29 4.08
N ALA A 108 9.94 -12.76 3.70
CA ALA A 108 8.90 -13.11 4.65
C ALA A 108 9.12 -14.52 5.21
N SER A 109 8.81 -14.71 6.49
CA SER A 109 8.83 -15.98 7.19
C SER A 109 7.50 -16.17 7.95
N PRO A 110 6.37 -16.36 7.23
CA PRO A 110 5.08 -16.57 7.87
C PRO A 110 5.13 -17.83 8.76
N ALA A 111 4.58 -17.72 9.97
CA ALA A 111 4.36 -18.90 10.80
C ALA A 111 3.31 -19.80 10.11
N ASN A 112 3.60 -21.10 10.02
CA ASN A 112 2.80 -22.16 9.38
C ASN A 112 2.92 -22.23 7.84
N PHE A 113 2.63 -23.41 7.28
CA PHE A 113 2.51 -23.62 5.84
C PHE A 113 1.37 -22.77 5.28
N GLY A 114 1.69 -21.80 4.43
CA GLY A 114 0.73 -20.87 3.84
C GLY A 114 1.37 -19.96 2.81
N VAL A 115 0.54 -19.17 2.14
CA VAL A 115 0.97 -18.23 1.09
C VAL A 115 0.68 -16.81 1.54
N LEU A 116 1.73 -15.98 1.58
CA LEU A 116 1.63 -14.55 1.81
C LEU A 116 1.69 -13.82 0.48
N ASN A 117 0.66 -13.04 0.17
CA ASN A 117 0.66 -12.08 -0.93
C ASN A 117 0.85 -10.68 -0.35
N CYS A 118 1.84 -9.96 -0.88
CA CYS A 118 2.16 -8.60 -0.48
C CYS A 118 2.04 -7.68 -1.69
N HIS A 119 1.46 -6.49 -1.49
CA HIS A 119 1.47 -5.41 -2.46
C HIS A 119 1.83 -4.10 -1.76
N ALA A 120 2.77 -3.34 -2.33
CA ALA A 120 3.20 -2.04 -1.82
C ALA A 120 3.28 -1.02 -2.96
N CYS A 121 2.86 0.22 -2.70
CA CYS A 121 2.76 1.26 -3.71
C CYS A 121 2.78 2.67 -3.07
N ARG A 122 3.06 3.71 -3.87
CA ARG A 122 3.35 5.08 -3.36
C ARG A 122 2.36 6.15 -3.85
N SER A 123 1.19 5.75 -4.32
CA SER A 123 0.14 6.65 -4.77
C SER A 123 -1.09 6.56 -3.86
N ASN A 124 -1.93 7.59 -3.83
CA ASN A 124 -3.09 7.61 -2.95
C ASN A 124 -4.01 6.41 -3.22
N ARG A 125 -4.39 5.71 -2.14
CA ARG A 125 -5.39 4.63 -2.10
C ARG A 125 -5.07 3.46 -3.04
N CYS A 126 -3.80 3.28 -3.41
CA CYS A 126 -3.37 2.25 -4.36
C CYS A 126 -3.38 0.83 -3.78
N ASN A 127 -3.53 0.69 -2.46
CA ASN A 127 -3.62 -0.60 -1.76
C ASN A 127 -5.05 -1.17 -1.70
N GLY A 128 -5.96 -0.66 -2.54
CA GLY A 128 -7.33 -1.16 -2.66
C GLY A 128 -7.42 -2.56 -3.25
N SER A 129 -8.59 -3.17 -3.12
CA SER A 129 -8.92 -4.53 -3.60
C SER A 129 -8.65 -4.75 -5.09
N ALA A 130 -8.70 -3.68 -5.89
CA ALA A 130 -8.48 -3.73 -7.34
C ALA A 130 -7.03 -3.99 -7.75
N ALA A 131 -6.04 -3.67 -6.89
CA ALA A 131 -4.62 -3.82 -7.21
C ALA A 131 -4.21 -5.29 -7.45
N PHE A 132 -4.87 -6.24 -6.77
CA PHE A 132 -4.65 -7.66 -7.00
C PHE A 132 -5.42 -8.20 -8.22
N GLY A 133 -6.55 -7.59 -8.60
CA GLY A 133 -7.37 -8.03 -9.73
C GLY A 133 -6.81 -7.67 -11.10
N TRP A 134 -6.08 -6.56 -11.21
CA TRP A 134 -5.50 -6.10 -12.48
C TRP A 134 -4.45 -7.05 -13.05
N ASN A 135 -3.64 -7.69 -12.20
CA ASN A 135 -2.64 -8.68 -12.66
C ASN A 135 -3.30 -9.89 -13.33
N VAL A 136 -4.46 -10.37 -12.83
CA VAL A 136 -5.20 -11.48 -13.45
C VAL A 136 -5.81 -11.07 -14.79
N LEU A 137 -6.37 -9.86 -14.87
CA LEU A 137 -6.97 -9.33 -16.09
C LEU A 137 -5.95 -9.11 -17.21
N LEU A 138 -4.75 -8.63 -16.88
CA LEU A 138 -3.66 -8.47 -17.85
C LEU A 138 -3.13 -9.81 -18.37
N VAL A 139 -3.02 -10.82 -17.51
CA VAL A 139 -2.65 -12.19 -17.92
C VAL A 139 -3.69 -12.75 -18.90
N MET A 140 -4.98 -12.62 -18.60
CA MET A 140 -6.04 -13.08 -19.50
C MET A 140 -6.04 -12.32 -20.84
N ALA A 141 -5.84 -11.01 -20.82
CA ALA A 141 -5.73 -10.21 -22.05
C ALA A 141 -4.54 -10.62 -22.92
N SER A 142 -3.39 -10.94 -22.31
CA SER A 142 -2.20 -11.42 -23.03
C SER A 142 -2.37 -12.81 -23.67
N LEU A 143 -3.13 -13.70 -23.02
CA LEU A 143 -3.48 -15.02 -23.55
C LEU A 143 -4.44 -14.91 -24.74
N VAL A 144 -5.42 -14.01 -24.67
CA VAL A 144 -6.34 -13.77 -25.80
C VAL A 144 -5.61 -13.15 -26.99
N ALA A 145 -4.72 -12.19 -26.76
CA ALA A 145 -3.94 -11.54 -27.81
C ALA A 145 -2.97 -12.52 -28.51
N SER A 146 -2.34 -13.43 -27.77
CA SER A 146 -1.45 -14.44 -28.35
C SER A 146 -2.20 -15.49 -29.18
N ILE A 147 -3.41 -15.89 -28.78
CA ILE A 147 -4.27 -16.79 -29.58
C ILE A 147 -4.72 -16.13 -30.89
N TRP A 148 -4.98 -14.82 -30.87
CA TRP A 148 -5.36 -14.06 -32.06
C TRP A 148 -4.20 -13.80 -33.02
N MET A 149 -2.97 -13.62 -32.51
CA MET A 149 -1.78 -13.43 -33.35
C MET A 149 -1.16 -14.74 -33.86
N ALA A 150 -1.51 -15.89 -33.28
CA ALA A 150 -1.06 -17.21 -33.72
C ALA A 150 -1.95 -17.83 -34.83
N LYS A 151 -2.89 -17.07 -35.38
CA LYS A 151 -3.86 -17.49 -36.40
C LYS A 151 -3.71 -16.62 -37.65
#